data_AF-A0A2X3K647-F1
#
_entry.id   AF-A0A2X3K647-F1
#
_cell.length_a   1.000
_cell.length_b   1.000
_cell.length_c   1.000
_cell.angle_alpha   90.00
_cell.angle_beta   90.00
_cell.angle_gamma   90.00
#
_symmetry.space_group_name_H-M   'P 1'
#
loop_
_entity.id
_entity.type
_entity.pdbx_description
1 polymer ?
#
loop_
_entity_poly.entity_id
_entity_poly.type
_entity_poly.pdbx_seq_one_letter_code
_entity_poly.pdbx_strand_id
1 'polypeptide(L)'
;MLLFLKGWSNTCWGLKVGDKTTFSLEPDAAFGVPSPDLIQYFSRREFMDAGEPEIGAIMLFTAMDGSEMPGVIREINGDSITVDFNHPLAGQTVHFDIEVLEIDPALEA
;
A
#
# COMPACT_ATOMS: atom_id res chain seq x y z
N MET A 1 -7.46 -3.66 5.57
CA MET A 1 -6.20 -4.34 5.96
C MET A 1 -5.23 -3.29 6.52
N LEU A 2 -5.45 -2.83 7.76
CA LEU A 2 -4.62 -1.81 8.44
C LEU A 2 -3.85 -2.38 9.65
N LEU A 3 -4.09 -3.65 9.99
CA LEU A 3 -3.63 -4.29 11.24
C LEU A 3 -2.11 -4.51 11.34
N PHE A 4 -1.35 -4.19 10.29
CA PHE A 4 0.08 -4.52 10.20
C PHE A 4 1.00 -3.28 10.12
N LEU A 5 0.47 -2.06 10.25
CA LEU A 5 1.34 -0.88 10.29
C LEU A 5 2.11 -0.86 11.60
N LYS A 6 3.42 -0.62 11.54
CA LYS A 6 4.32 -0.67 12.70
C LYS A 6 3.89 0.26 13.83
N GLY A 7 3.30 1.42 13.49
CA GLY A 7 2.77 2.37 14.45
C GLY A 7 1.36 2.05 14.98
N TRP A 8 0.65 1.09 14.37
CA TRP A 8 -0.75 0.79 14.69
C TRP A 8 -0.92 0.16 16.07
N SER A 9 -0.13 -0.88 16.37
CA SER A 9 -0.27 -1.65 17.62
C SER A 9 -0.07 -0.78 18.86
N ASN A 10 0.94 0.10 18.85
CA ASN A 10 1.21 0.96 20.00
C ASN A 10 0.07 1.95 20.27
N THR A 11 -0.60 2.46 19.23
CA THR A 11 -1.66 3.45 19.40
C THR A 11 -3.01 2.84 19.75
N CYS A 12 -3.25 1.59 19.33
CA CYS A 12 -4.50 0.89 19.63
C CYS A 12 -4.46 0.17 20.99
N TRP A 13 -3.29 0.06 21.63
CA TRP A 13 -3.14 -0.65 22.90
C TRP A 13 -3.96 -0.01 24.02
N GLY A 14 -4.84 -0.80 24.63
CA GLY A 14 -5.66 -0.37 25.77
C GLY A 14 -6.98 0.33 25.43
N LEU A 15 -7.30 0.50 24.14
CA LEU A 15 -8.62 0.98 23.71
C LEU A 15 -9.70 -0.06 24.02
N LYS A 16 -10.90 0.42 24.33
CA LYS A 16 -12.10 -0.38 24.57
C LYS A 16 -13.08 -0.25 23.42
N VAL A 17 -14.00 -1.20 23.31
CA VAL A 17 -15.13 -1.11 22.39
C VAL A 17 -15.92 0.19 22.66
N GLY A 18 -16.17 0.95 21.60
CA GLY A 18 -16.80 2.26 21.63
C GLY A 18 -15.84 3.44 21.74
N ASP A 19 -14.55 3.21 22.00
CA ASP A 19 -13.57 4.30 22.04
C ASP A 19 -13.30 4.84 20.63
N LYS A 20 -13.21 6.16 20.53
CA LYS A 20 -12.76 6.88 19.34
C LYS A 20 -11.43 7.52 19.63
N THR A 21 -10.47 7.36 18.72
CA THR A 21 -9.17 8.03 18.85
C THR A 21 -8.69 8.48 17.48
N THR A 22 -7.93 9.58 17.49
CA THR A 22 -7.32 10.17 16.31
C THR A 22 -5.83 10.20 16.53
N PHE A 23 -5.06 9.71 15.57
CA PHE A 23 -3.61 9.76 15.63
C PHE A 23 -2.99 9.88 14.24
N SER A 24 -1.74 10.33 14.20
CA SER A 24 -0.98 10.50 12.97
C SER A 24 0.19 9.53 12.98
N LEU A 25 0.42 8.86 11.85
CA LEU A 25 1.59 8.01 11.66
C LEU A 25 2.50 8.64 10.62
N GLU A 26 3.75 8.86 11.01
CA GLU A 26 4.82 9.21 10.06
C GLU A 26 5.00 8.09 9.02
N PRO A 27 5.55 8.40 7.83
CA PRO A 27 5.72 7.42 6.75
C PRO A 27 6.33 6.11 7.23
N ASP A 28 7.44 6.16 7.97
CA ASP A 28 8.15 4.99 8.51
C ASP A 28 7.32 4.09 9.44
N ALA A 29 6.30 4.66 10.10
CA ALA A 29 5.39 3.94 10.99
C ALA A 29 4.10 3.50 10.29
N ALA A 30 3.79 4.09 9.14
CA ALA A 30 2.68 3.75 8.25
C ALA A 30 3.18 2.91 7.06
N PHE A 31 3.29 3.52 5.87
CA PHE A 31 3.53 2.84 4.60
C PHE A 31 5.00 2.87 4.12
N GLY A 32 5.91 3.32 4.98
CA GLY A 32 7.32 3.51 4.69
C GLY A 32 7.61 4.71 3.81
N VAL A 33 8.89 4.89 3.49
CA VAL A 33 9.35 5.79 2.45
C VAL A 33 9.26 5.10 1.09
N PRO A 34 9.03 5.87 0.00
CA PRO A 34 9.10 5.30 -1.33
C PRO A 34 10.50 4.75 -1.58
N SER A 35 10.58 3.49 -2.01
CA SER A 35 11.82 2.82 -2.37
C SER A 35 12.03 2.89 -3.88
N PRO A 36 13.21 3.34 -4.36
CA PRO A 36 13.55 3.26 -5.78
C PRO A 36 13.63 1.82 -6.29
N ASP A 37 13.85 0.83 -5.42
CA ASP A 37 13.89 -0.59 -5.79
C ASP A 37 12.51 -1.14 -6.16
N LEU A 38 11.45 -0.45 -5.75
CA LEU A 38 10.06 -0.76 -6.12
C LEU A 38 9.64 -0.08 -7.44
N ILE A 39 10.55 0.65 -8.08
CA ILE A 39 10.36 1.17 -9.43
C ILE A 39 10.98 0.15 -10.40
N GLN A 40 10.13 -0.47 -11.20
CA GLN A 40 10.54 -1.50 -12.16
C GLN A 40 10.26 -1.06 -13.59
N TYR A 41 11.01 -1.64 -14.51
CA TYR A 41 10.90 -1.36 -15.93
C TYR A 41 10.38 -2.60 -16.64
N PHE A 42 9.29 -2.43 -17.37
CA PHE A 42 8.65 -3.48 -18.15
C PHE A 42 8.69 -3.13 -19.63
N SER A 43 8.67 -4.14 -20.48
CA SER A 43 8.50 -3.92 -21.91
C SER A 43 7.03 -3.62 -22.21
N ARG A 44 6.76 -2.70 -23.14
CA ARG A 44 5.41 -2.45 -23.67
C ARG A 44 4.72 -3.72 -24.16
N ARG A 45 5.49 -4.72 -24.60
CA ARG A 45 4.97 -6.01 -25.05
C ARG A 45 4.27 -6.81 -23.96
N GLU A 46 4.70 -6.64 -22.71
CA GLU A 46 4.11 -7.33 -21.54
C GLU A 46 2.70 -6.83 -21.22
N PHE A 47 2.33 -5.66 -21.73
CA PHE A 47 1.01 -5.06 -21.54
C PHE A 47 0.06 -5.32 -22.71
N MET A 48 0.51 -5.91 -23.83
CA MET A 48 -0.34 -6.09 -25.01
C MET A 48 -1.57 -6.95 -24.74
N ASP A 49 -1.48 -7.93 -23.82
CA ASP A 49 -2.60 -8.76 -23.39
C ASP A 49 -3.47 -8.10 -22.31
N ALA A 50 -2.91 -7.16 -21.54
CA ALA A 50 -3.60 -6.48 -20.43
C ALA A 50 -4.31 -5.17 -20.84
N GLY A 51 -3.96 -4.62 -22.01
CA GLY A 51 -4.44 -3.33 -22.52
C GLY A 51 -3.32 -2.29 -22.58
N GLU A 52 -3.48 -1.27 -23.43
CA GLU A 52 -2.48 -0.20 -23.53
C GLU A 52 -2.38 0.57 -22.19
N PRO A 53 -1.20 0.63 -21.55
CA PRO A 53 -1.03 1.34 -20.31
C PRO A 53 -1.06 2.85 -20.55
N GLU A 54 -1.73 3.57 -19.65
CA GLU A 54 -1.76 5.03 -19.63
C GLU A 54 -0.95 5.56 -18.45
N ILE A 55 -0.27 6.70 -18.62
CA ILE A 55 0.47 7.33 -17.53
C ILE A 55 -0.50 7.72 -16.41
N GLY A 56 -0.17 7.33 -15.18
CA GLY A 56 -1.02 7.52 -13.99
C GLY A 56 -2.07 6.42 -13.80
N ALA A 57 -2.22 5.48 -14.74
CA ALA A 57 -3.10 4.34 -14.55
C ALA A 57 -2.55 3.40 -13.46
N ILE A 58 -3.47 2.82 -12.68
CA ILE A 58 -3.19 1.79 -11.68
C ILE A 58 -3.55 0.45 -12.30
N MET A 59 -2.61 -0.48 -12.32
CA MET A 59 -2.82 -1.84 -12.81
C MET A 59 -2.39 -2.86 -11.76
N LEU A 60 -3.00 -4.05 -11.80
CA LEU A 60 -2.65 -5.14 -10.90
C LEU A 60 -1.59 -6.03 -11.56
N PHE A 61 -0.54 -6.33 -10.81
CA PHE A 61 0.55 -7.20 -11.23
C PHE A 61 0.67 -8.37 -10.26
N THR A 62 0.98 -9.55 -10.77
CA THR A 62 1.23 -10.71 -9.92
C THR A 62 2.67 -10.67 -9.39
N ALA A 63 2.82 -10.58 -8.07
CA ALA A 63 4.10 -10.67 -7.39
C ALA A 63 4.60 -12.13 -7.34
N MET A 64 5.87 -12.32 -6.98
CA MET A 64 6.50 -13.66 -6.93
C MET A 64 5.84 -14.63 -5.94
N ASP A 65 5.18 -14.10 -4.91
CA ASP A 65 4.44 -14.89 -3.93
C ASP A 65 3.02 -15.26 -4.38
N GLY A 66 2.64 -14.89 -5.61
CA GLY A 66 1.31 -15.11 -6.17
C GLY A 66 0.25 -14.09 -5.73
N SER A 67 0.62 -13.10 -4.90
CA SER A 67 -0.27 -12.00 -4.54
C SER A 67 -0.39 -11.00 -5.68
N GLU A 68 -1.52 -10.29 -5.75
CA GLU A 68 -1.70 -9.17 -6.67
C GLU A 68 -1.26 -7.87 -5.99
N MET A 69 -0.36 -7.14 -6.65
CA MET A 69 0.17 -5.86 -6.19
C MET A 69 -0.23 -4.76 -7.17
N PRO A 70 -0.79 -3.64 -6.70
CA PRO A 70 -1.05 -2.49 -7.56
C PRO A 70 0.26 -1.81 -7.95
N GLY A 71 0.43 -1.54 -9.24
CA GLY A 71 1.52 -0.75 -9.80
C GLY A 71 0.98 0.45 -10.57
N VAL A 72 1.62 1.60 -10.42
CA VAL A 72 1.25 2.85 -11.10
C VAL A 72 2.20 3.10 -12.26
N ILE A 73 1.67 3.35 -13.46
CA ILE A 73 2.49 3.72 -14.61
C ILE A 73 3.02 5.15 -14.42
N ARG A 74 4.33 5.29 -14.24
CA ARG A 74 4.99 6.59 -14.06
C ARG A 74 5.33 7.23 -15.40
N GLU A 75 5.90 6.46 -16.29
CA GLU A 75 6.42 6.94 -17.57
C GLU A 75 6.33 5.86 -18.65
N ILE A 76 6.14 6.30 -19.89
CA ILE A 76 6.14 5.44 -21.08
C ILE A 76 7.15 6.04 -22.07
N ASN A 77 8.29 5.39 -22.20
CA ASN A 77 9.40 5.81 -23.05
C ASN A 77 9.56 4.81 -24.22
N GLY A 78 8.72 4.97 -25.25
CA GLY A 78 8.73 4.09 -26.42
C GLY A 78 8.30 2.66 -26.08
N ASP A 79 9.28 1.75 -26.03
CA ASP A 79 9.10 0.33 -25.67
C ASP A 79 9.33 0.04 -24.16
N SER A 80 9.84 1.01 -23.40
CA SER A 80 10.11 0.87 -21.96
C SER A 80 9.03 1.57 -21.13
N ILE A 81 8.47 0.87 -20.15
CA ILE A 81 7.42 1.38 -19.27
C ILE A 81 7.90 1.32 -17.84
N THR A 82 7.88 2.46 -17.17
CA THR A 82 8.27 2.58 -15.77
C THR A 82 7.04 2.39 -14.90
N VAL A 83 7.06 1.37 -14.05
CA VAL A 83 5.99 1.02 -13.12
C VAL A 83 6.48 1.24 -11.69
N ASP A 84 5.70 1.95 -10.91
CA ASP A 84 5.96 2.23 -9.50
C ASP A 84 5.04 1.37 -8.62
N PHE A 85 5.64 0.45 -7.87
CA PHE A 85 4.96 -0.42 -6.92
C PHE A 85 4.96 0.12 -5.50
N ASN A 86 5.43 1.34 -5.28
CA ASN A 86 5.32 1.97 -3.98
C ASN A 86 3.86 2.12 -3.58
N HIS A 87 3.59 1.97 -2.28
CA HIS A 87 2.26 2.22 -1.75
C HIS A 87 1.84 3.67 -2.11
N PRO A 88 0.58 3.92 -2.53
CA PRO A 88 0.13 5.27 -2.91
C PRO A 88 0.33 6.35 -1.83
N LEU A 89 0.37 5.92 -0.57
CA LEU A 89 0.60 6.77 0.62
C LEU A 89 2.04 6.68 1.15
N ALA A 90 2.97 6.03 0.45
CA ALA A 90 4.37 5.99 0.84
C ALA A 90 4.97 7.40 0.88
N GLY A 91 5.75 7.71 1.90
CA GLY A 91 6.33 9.03 2.13
C GLY A 91 5.35 10.09 2.65
N GLN A 92 4.08 9.75 2.86
CA GLN A 92 3.08 10.67 3.43
C GLN A 92 2.81 10.36 4.90
N THR A 93 2.71 11.40 5.72
CA THR A 93 2.17 11.30 7.08
C THR A 93 0.66 11.07 6.99
N VAL A 94 0.17 9.99 7.59
CA VAL A 94 -1.24 9.59 7.47
C VAL A 94 -1.96 9.86 8.78
N HIS A 95 -3.08 10.58 8.70
CA HIS A 95 -3.97 10.84 9.83
C HIS A 95 -5.08 9.79 9.86
N PHE A 96 -5.22 9.10 10.98
CA PHE A 96 -6.23 8.08 11.22
C PHE A 96 -7.25 8.58 12.23
N ASP A 97 -8.53 8.50 11.86
CA ASP A 97 -9.66 8.58 12.77
C ASP A 97 -10.24 7.17 12.91
N ILE A 98 -10.15 6.60 14.12
CA ILE A 98 -10.60 5.22 14.37
C ILE A 98 -11.68 5.18 15.44
N GLU A 99 -12.59 4.23 15.26
CA GLU A 99 -13.61 3.85 16.23
C GLU A 99 -13.53 2.34 16.44
N VAL A 100 -13.38 1.92 17.69
CA VAL A 100 -13.31 0.50 18.04
C VAL A 100 -14.73 -0.04 18.07
N LEU A 101 -15.16 -0.65 16.97
CA LEU A 101 -16.51 -1.24 16.87
C LEU A 101 -16.64 -2.54 17.66
N GLU A 102 -15.60 -3.36 17.62
CA GLU A 102 -15.57 -4.68 18.23
C GLU A 102 -14.11 -5.05 18.49
N ILE A 103 -13.85 -5.75 19.59
CA ILE A 103 -12.55 -6.35 19.89
C ILE A 103 -12.77 -7.85 19.86
N ASP A 104 -12.29 -8.49 18.80
CA ASP A 104 -12.27 -9.95 18.73
C ASP A 104 -11.14 -10.45 19.65
N PRO A 105 -11.43 -11.20 20.72
CA PRO A 105 -10.39 -11.88 21.47
C PRO A 105 -9.83 -12.97 20.56
N ALA A 106 -8.75 -12.66 19.84
CA ALA A 106 -8.11 -13.59 18.93
C ALA A 106 -7.99 -14.98 19.57
N LEU A 107 -8.63 -15.94 18.91
CA LEU A 107 -8.69 -17.36 19.21
C LEU A 107 -7.29 -17.88 19.57
N GLU A 108 -7.04 -18.23 20.83
CA GLU A 108 -5.94 -19.15 21.15
C GLU A 108 -6.34 -20.53 20.61
N ALA A 109 -5.74 -20.94 19.50
CA ALA A 109 -5.79 -22.30 18.98
C ALA A 109 -4.39 -22.76 18.55
#